data_AF-A0A8M1K621-F1
#
_entry.id   AF-A0A8M1K621-F1
#
_cell.length_a   1.000
_cell.length_b   1.000
_cell.length_c   1.000
_cell.angle_alpha   90.00
_cell.angle_beta   90.00
_cell.angle_gamma   90.00
#
_symmetry.space_group_name_H-M   'P 1'
#
loop_
_entity.id
_entity.type
_entity.pdbx_description
1 polymer ?
#
loop_
_entity_poly.entity_id
_entity_poly.type
_entity_poly.pdbx_seq_one_letter_code
_entity_poly.pdbx_strand_id
1 'polypeptide(L)'
;MTAAHCFSRTSGPVVYLGRQNQEGSNSNEVSRTVSQIIRHPNFNNVSRDNDIALLQLSSSVTFTNFIRPICLAAADSTFNRGTTSWVTGWGTIKRGVSLPSPQTLQEVDVPVTGNRNCFCKYNPRGRTITDNMICAGRDEGGKDSCQGDSGGPMVSKQGSVWVQAGVVSFGIGCARAQFPGVYARVSQYQSWINTRITSDQPGFVTFTSTGTDADLSATCTGLPRLIKKVSHTPTSPAYVRVEECCSNLYPKRIPASQIKSYKYTNLDCPKKAVIFTTLKGIEMCANPEDKQVQDIMEKLAGDWE
;
A
#
# COMPACT_ATOMS: atom_id res chain seq x y z
N MET A 1 -3.70 10.27 -0.12
CA MET A 1 -2.56 9.44 -0.60
C MET A 1 -2.33 9.76 -2.06
N THR A 2 -1.08 9.80 -2.52
CA THR A 2 -0.69 10.26 -3.86
C THR A 2 0.71 9.73 -4.22
N ALA A 3 1.27 10.11 -5.37
CA ALA A 3 2.60 9.68 -5.79
C ALA A 3 3.69 10.62 -5.23
N ALA A 4 4.87 10.08 -4.92
CA ALA A 4 5.98 10.87 -4.40
C ALA A 4 6.55 11.83 -5.44
N HIS A 5 6.56 11.45 -6.72
CA HIS A 5 7.11 12.26 -7.80
C HIS A 5 6.35 13.58 -8.03
N CYS A 6 5.09 13.66 -7.63
CA CYS A 6 4.26 14.88 -7.69
C CYS A 6 4.82 16.02 -6.82
N PHE A 7 5.68 15.71 -5.84
CA PHE A 7 6.20 16.67 -4.85
C PHE A 7 7.73 16.76 -4.89
N SER A 8 8.32 16.69 -6.08
CA SER A 8 9.76 16.94 -6.25
C SER A 8 10.12 18.42 -6.19
N ARG A 9 9.21 19.32 -6.59
CA ARG A 9 9.44 20.78 -6.69
C ARG A 9 8.27 21.64 -6.23
N THR A 10 7.30 21.06 -5.52
CA THR A 10 6.04 21.73 -5.17
C THR A 10 6.08 22.20 -3.71
N SER A 11 5.91 23.51 -3.49
CA SER A 11 5.78 24.11 -2.17
C SER A 11 4.34 24.58 -1.93
N GLY A 12 3.78 24.28 -0.75
CA GLY A 12 2.46 24.75 -0.33
C GLY A 12 1.28 24.32 -1.20
N PRO A 13 1.12 23.01 -1.54
CA PRO A 13 0.00 22.57 -2.35
C PRO A 13 -1.34 22.76 -1.62
N VAL A 14 -2.38 23.02 -2.41
CA VAL A 14 -3.78 23.03 -1.98
C VAL A 14 -4.45 21.78 -2.53
N VAL A 15 -5.16 21.05 -1.67
CA VAL A 15 -5.97 19.88 -2.04
C VAL A 15 -7.42 20.32 -2.12
N TYR A 16 -8.07 19.97 -3.23
CA TYR A 16 -9.51 20.16 -3.44
C TYR A 16 -10.21 18.81 -3.34
N LEU A 17 -11.27 18.73 -2.53
CA LEU A 17 -12.09 17.55 -2.30
C LEU A 17 -13.53 17.84 -2.74
N GLY A 18 -14.28 16.83 -3.20
CA GLY A 18 -15.65 17.02 -3.68
C GLY A 18 -15.77 17.79 -5.00
N ARG A 19 -14.63 18.04 -5.68
CA ARG A 19 -14.56 18.67 -7.01
C ARG A 19 -14.93 17.66 -8.10
N GLN A 20 -15.73 18.10 -9.08
CA GLN A 20 -16.09 17.34 -10.27
C GLN A 20 -15.48 17.93 -11.54
N ASN A 21 -15.52 19.25 -11.70
CA ASN A 21 -14.99 19.97 -12.86
C ASN A 21 -13.77 20.81 -12.45
N GLN A 22 -12.72 20.89 -13.27
CA GLN A 22 -11.61 21.84 -13.00
C GLN A 22 -12.00 23.29 -13.30
N GLU A 23 -13.00 23.50 -14.16
CA GLU A 23 -13.49 24.82 -14.53
C GLU A 23 -14.92 25.03 -14.04
N GLY A 24 -15.25 26.29 -13.73
CA GLY A 24 -16.56 26.68 -13.22
C GLY A 24 -16.78 26.36 -11.74
N SER A 25 -18.03 26.45 -11.32
CA SER A 25 -18.43 26.30 -9.91
C SER A 25 -18.61 24.83 -9.51
N ASN A 26 -18.08 24.45 -8.35
CA ASN A 26 -18.30 23.14 -7.73
C ASN A 26 -18.98 23.33 -6.36
N SER A 27 -20.28 23.03 -6.24
CA SER A 27 -21.05 23.29 -5.02
C SER A 27 -20.65 22.44 -3.81
N ASN A 28 -20.02 21.29 -4.05
CA ASN A 28 -19.61 20.34 -3.01
C ASN A 28 -18.12 20.45 -2.67
N GLU A 29 -17.41 21.42 -3.26
CA GLU A 29 -15.97 21.53 -3.14
C GLU A 29 -15.55 22.08 -1.79
N VAL A 30 -14.51 21.45 -1.22
CA VAL A 30 -13.80 21.96 -0.06
C VAL A 30 -12.31 21.94 -0.36
N SER A 31 -11.61 23.03 -0.03
CA SER A 31 -10.17 23.10 -0.17
C SER A 31 -9.46 23.09 1.19
N ARG A 32 -8.25 22.52 1.21
CA ARG A 32 -7.33 22.53 2.36
C ARG A 32 -5.91 22.73 1.86
N THR A 33 -5.14 23.56 2.57
CA THR A 33 -3.69 23.56 2.41
C THR A 33 -3.10 22.27 2.99
N VAL A 34 -1.90 21.89 2.54
CA VAL A 34 -1.16 20.75 3.08
C VAL A 34 -0.19 21.24 4.14
N SER A 35 -0.30 20.71 5.37
CA SER A 35 0.62 20.99 6.47
C SER A 35 1.90 20.17 6.38
N GLN A 36 1.81 18.94 5.88
CA GLN A 36 2.96 18.05 5.74
C GLN A 36 2.85 17.16 4.49
N ILE A 37 3.96 17.06 3.76
CA ILE A 37 4.13 16.11 2.65
C ILE A 37 5.10 15.03 3.12
N ILE A 38 4.63 13.78 3.16
CA ILE A 38 5.40 12.62 3.63
C ILE A 38 5.65 11.71 2.44
N ARG A 39 6.77 11.90 1.76
CA ARG A 39 7.23 10.98 0.70
C ARG A 39 7.78 9.71 1.32
N HIS A 40 7.58 8.57 0.66
CA HIS A 40 8.25 7.34 1.10
C HIS A 40 9.78 7.56 1.11
N PRO A 41 10.48 7.20 2.21
CA PRO A 41 11.91 7.51 2.36
C PRO A 41 12.78 6.82 1.30
N ASN A 42 12.35 5.66 0.82
CA ASN A 42 13.05 4.89 -0.21
C ASN A 42 12.55 5.20 -1.64
N PHE A 43 11.81 6.29 -1.85
CA PHE A 43 11.40 6.70 -3.19
C PHE A 43 12.62 6.94 -4.09
N ASN A 44 12.66 6.24 -5.22
CA ASN A 44 13.73 6.38 -6.20
C ASN A 44 13.19 7.04 -7.48
N ASN A 45 13.65 8.26 -7.76
CA ASN A 45 13.14 9.04 -8.89
C ASN A 45 13.48 8.45 -10.28
N VAL A 46 14.51 7.60 -10.37
CA VAL A 46 14.93 6.98 -11.64
C VAL A 46 14.09 5.76 -11.95
N SER A 47 14.03 4.80 -11.03
CA SER A 47 13.26 3.56 -11.17
C SER A 47 11.76 3.74 -10.95
N ARG A 48 11.35 4.83 -10.29
CA ARG A 48 9.99 5.05 -9.76
C ARG A 48 9.57 4.03 -8.69
N ASP A 49 10.52 3.31 -8.11
CA ASP A 49 10.22 2.43 -6.97
C ASP A 49 9.87 3.24 -5.72
N ASN A 50 8.94 2.73 -4.92
CA ASN A 50 8.38 3.42 -3.74
C ASN A 50 7.75 4.80 -4.05
N ASP A 51 7.11 4.95 -5.21
CA ASP A 51 6.48 6.20 -5.65
C ASP A 51 5.12 6.46 -4.99
N ILE A 52 5.16 6.67 -3.67
CA ILE A 52 3.99 6.91 -2.84
C ILE A 52 4.28 8.00 -1.81
N ALA A 53 3.26 8.82 -1.53
CA ALA A 53 3.30 9.87 -0.54
C ALA A 53 1.96 10.03 0.19
N LEU A 54 2.04 10.47 1.45
CA LEU A 54 0.91 10.92 2.23
C LEU A 54 0.93 12.45 2.32
N LEU A 55 -0.26 13.04 2.28
CA LEU A 55 -0.46 14.47 2.48
C LEU A 55 -1.29 14.63 3.75
N GLN A 56 -0.74 15.36 4.72
CA GLN A 56 -1.50 15.78 5.89
C GLN A 56 -2.16 17.12 5.57
N LEU A 57 -3.48 17.17 5.66
CA LEU A 57 -4.23 18.40 5.48
C LEU A 57 -4.01 19.31 6.69
N SER A 58 -4.07 20.63 6.48
CA SER A 58 -3.94 21.63 7.55
C SER A 58 -5.06 21.57 8.58
N SER A 59 -6.22 21.05 8.20
CA SER A 59 -7.33 20.73 9.09
C SER A 59 -8.20 19.61 8.51
N SER A 60 -9.00 18.98 9.37
CA SER A 60 -9.92 17.92 8.96
C SER A 60 -11.00 18.43 8.00
N VAL A 61 -11.65 17.48 7.34
CA VAL A 61 -12.79 17.71 6.45
C VAL A 61 -13.99 16.93 6.97
N THR A 62 -15.18 17.52 6.84
CA THR A 62 -16.42 16.82 7.15
C THR A 62 -16.77 15.89 6.00
N PHE A 63 -17.03 14.63 6.30
CA PHE A 63 -17.49 13.69 5.29
C PHE A 63 -18.92 14.00 4.86
N THR A 64 -19.17 13.88 3.57
CA THR A 64 -20.47 14.14 2.93
C THR A 64 -20.79 13.01 1.95
N ASN A 65 -21.82 13.18 1.12
CA ASN A 65 -22.05 12.28 -0.01
C ASN A 65 -21.02 12.45 -1.14
N PHE A 66 -20.26 13.56 -1.14
CA PHE A 66 -19.30 13.92 -2.19
C PHE A 66 -17.84 13.92 -1.71
N ILE A 67 -17.63 13.86 -0.39
CA ILE A 67 -16.30 13.74 0.23
C ILE A 67 -16.33 12.52 1.14
N ARG A 68 -15.72 11.42 0.69
CA ARG A 68 -15.62 10.17 1.45
C ARG A 68 -14.23 9.55 1.33
N PRO A 69 -13.74 8.88 2.38
CA PRO A 69 -12.52 8.10 2.29
C PRO A 69 -12.75 6.83 1.46
N ILE A 70 -11.65 6.27 0.98
CA ILE A 70 -11.59 4.97 0.29
C ILE A 70 -10.96 3.93 1.21
N CYS A 71 -11.35 2.67 1.10
CA CYS A 71 -10.64 1.59 1.79
C CYS A 71 -9.29 1.34 1.12
N LEU A 72 -8.25 1.02 1.89
CA LEU A 72 -6.93 0.70 1.36
C LEU A 72 -6.76 -0.82 1.26
N ALA A 73 -6.03 -1.27 0.23
CA ALA A 73 -5.70 -2.69 0.11
C ALA A 73 -4.80 -3.15 1.27
N ALA A 74 -5.23 -4.17 2.01
CA ALA A 74 -4.43 -4.80 3.04
C ALA A 74 -3.23 -5.57 2.45
N ALA A 75 -2.20 -5.86 3.26
CA ALA A 75 -0.92 -6.43 2.84
C ALA A 75 -1.03 -7.82 2.18
N ASP A 76 -2.06 -8.58 2.53
CA ASP A 76 -2.37 -9.89 1.98
C ASP A 76 -3.29 -9.83 0.75
N SER A 77 -3.68 -8.63 0.30
CA SER A 77 -4.57 -8.45 -0.85
C SER A 77 -3.93 -8.99 -2.14
N THR A 78 -4.72 -9.75 -2.88
CA THR A 78 -4.34 -10.35 -4.17
C THR A 78 -5.12 -9.71 -5.30
N PHE A 79 -4.40 -9.27 -6.34
CA PHE A 79 -4.98 -8.69 -7.55
C PHE A 79 -4.46 -9.48 -8.76
N ASN A 80 -5.10 -10.61 -9.06
CA ASN A 80 -4.72 -11.50 -10.15
C ASN A 80 -4.93 -10.82 -11.51
N ARG A 81 -4.22 -11.29 -12.54
CA ARG A 81 -4.43 -10.82 -13.91
C ARG A 81 -5.90 -10.89 -14.31
N GLY A 82 -6.40 -9.82 -14.92
CA GLY A 82 -7.80 -9.67 -15.33
C GLY A 82 -8.70 -9.02 -14.27
N THR A 83 -8.23 -8.80 -13.04
CA THR A 83 -9.01 -8.06 -12.03
C THR A 83 -9.34 -6.67 -12.54
N THR A 84 -10.64 -6.38 -12.73
CA THR A 84 -11.10 -5.06 -13.19
C THR A 84 -10.81 -4.00 -12.15
N SER A 85 -10.09 -2.97 -12.56
CA SER A 85 -9.81 -1.78 -11.76
C SER A 85 -10.25 -0.53 -12.51
N TRP A 86 -10.44 0.56 -11.78
CA TRP A 86 -10.86 1.85 -12.31
C TRP A 86 -9.83 2.90 -11.94
N VAL A 87 -9.57 3.80 -12.87
CA VAL A 87 -8.71 4.95 -12.66
C VAL A 87 -9.50 6.19 -13.01
N THR A 88 -9.35 7.22 -12.19
CA THR A 88 -10.06 8.50 -12.33
C THR A 88 -9.08 9.65 -12.31
N GLY A 89 -9.33 10.68 -13.12
CA GLY A 89 -8.51 11.88 -13.11
C GLY A 89 -8.93 12.94 -14.12
N TRP A 90 -8.19 14.04 -14.12
CA TRP A 90 -8.41 15.21 -14.98
C TRP A 90 -7.25 15.43 -15.96
N GLY A 91 -6.41 14.42 -16.15
CA GLY A 91 -5.31 14.45 -17.09
C GLY A 91 -5.75 14.58 -18.54
N THR A 92 -4.77 14.63 -19.42
CA THR A 92 -4.96 14.68 -20.87
C THR A 92 -5.70 13.43 -21.37
N ILE A 93 -6.75 13.59 -22.17
CA ILE A 93 -7.56 12.46 -22.69
C ILE A 93 -6.83 11.60 -23.73
N LYS A 94 -5.79 12.16 -24.35
CA LYS A 94 -4.82 11.48 -25.22
C LYS A 94 -3.48 12.17 -25.06
N ARG A 95 -2.39 11.52 -25.49
CA ARG A 95 -1.06 12.15 -25.46
C ARG A 95 -1.10 13.51 -26.17
N GLY A 96 -0.79 14.57 -25.43
CA GLY A 96 -0.76 15.95 -25.94
C GLY A 96 -2.14 16.57 -26.20
N VAL A 97 -3.23 15.93 -25.78
CA VAL A 97 -4.60 16.44 -25.93
C VAL A 97 -5.20 16.68 -24.55
N SER A 98 -5.33 17.94 -24.17
CA SER A 98 -5.96 18.35 -22.92
C SER A 98 -7.42 17.90 -22.85
N LEU A 99 -7.89 17.67 -21.62
CA LEU A 99 -9.30 17.47 -21.34
C LEU A 99 -10.10 18.72 -21.75
N PRO A 100 -11.17 18.61 -22.56
CA PRO A 100 -11.95 19.77 -22.97
C PRO A 100 -12.69 20.39 -21.78
N SER A 101 -12.95 21.71 -21.87
CA SER A 101 -13.82 22.44 -20.94
C SER A 101 -15.18 21.74 -20.79
N PRO A 102 -15.75 21.62 -19.57
CA PRO A 102 -15.33 22.24 -18.31
C PRO A 102 -14.33 21.38 -17.50
N GLN A 103 -13.61 20.48 -18.18
CA GLN A 103 -12.65 19.57 -17.59
C GLN A 103 -13.31 18.70 -16.50
N THR A 104 -14.36 18.00 -16.88
CA THR A 104 -15.09 17.06 -16.00
C THR A 104 -14.25 15.83 -15.72
N LEU A 105 -14.27 15.36 -14.47
CA LEU A 105 -13.56 14.15 -14.03
C LEU A 105 -13.86 12.97 -14.96
N GLN A 106 -12.80 12.32 -15.44
CA GLN A 106 -12.91 11.14 -16.29
C GLN A 106 -12.68 9.88 -15.45
N GLU A 107 -13.22 8.78 -15.95
CA GLU A 107 -12.97 7.45 -15.41
C GLU A 107 -12.75 6.44 -16.54
N VAL A 108 -11.92 5.44 -16.27
CA VAL A 108 -11.67 4.35 -17.23
C VAL A 108 -11.41 3.05 -16.49
N ASP A 109 -11.99 1.96 -17.00
CA ASP A 109 -11.68 0.62 -16.54
C ASP A 109 -10.37 0.10 -17.17
N VAL A 110 -9.50 -0.43 -16.32
CA VAL A 110 -8.23 -1.06 -16.69
C VAL A 110 -8.09 -2.40 -15.96
N PRO A 111 -7.94 -3.52 -16.69
CA PRO A 111 -7.71 -4.81 -16.05
C PRO A 111 -6.28 -4.89 -15.54
N VAL A 112 -6.07 -5.52 -14.38
CA VAL A 112 -4.73 -5.81 -13.87
C VAL A 112 -4.00 -6.72 -14.86
N THR A 113 -2.78 -6.33 -15.25
CA THR A 113 -1.98 -7.07 -16.22
C THR A 113 -1.20 -8.22 -15.57
N GLY A 114 -0.87 -8.09 -14.29
CA GLY A 114 0.05 -8.97 -13.59
C GLY A 114 1.50 -8.46 -13.67
N ASN A 115 2.26 -8.60 -12.58
CA ASN A 115 3.60 -8.03 -12.48
C ASN A 115 4.61 -8.73 -13.39
N ARG A 116 4.45 -10.04 -13.62
CA ARG A 116 5.37 -10.82 -14.45
C ARG A 116 5.20 -10.47 -15.91
N ASN A 117 3.97 -10.43 -16.41
CA ASN A 117 3.68 -9.97 -17.75
C ASN A 117 4.12 -8.51 -17.96
N CYS A 118 3.87 -7.64 -16.97
CA CYS A 118 4.32 -6.24 -17.02
C CYS A 118 5.84 -6.13 -17.06
N PHE A 119 6.56 -6.90 -16.23
CA PHE A 119 8.02 -6.98 -16.27
C PHE A 119 8.50 -7.37 -17.68
N CYS A 120 7.89 -8.39 -18.29
CA CYS A 120 8.29 -8.83 -19.63
C CYS A 120 8.12 -7.76 -20.71
N LYS A 121 7.18 -6.84 -20.54
CA LYS A 121 6.96 -5.70 -21.45
C LYS A 121 7.96 -4.57 -21.22
N TYR A 122 8.25 -4.27 -19.96
CA TYR A 122 9.08 -3.12 -19.57
C TYR A 122 10.59 -3.41 -19.52
N ASN A 123 11.00 -4.64 -19.19
CA ASN A 123 12.40 -5.03 -19.05
C ASN A 123 13.22 -4.80 -20.35
N PRO A 124 12.72 -5.16 -21.55
CA PRO A 124 13.42 -4.84 -22.80
C PRO A 124 13.57 -3.33 -23.08
N ARG A 125 12.84 -2.48 -22.35
CA ARG A 125 12.95 -1.01 -22.42
C ARG A 125 13.85 -0.43 -21.32
N GLY A 126 14.61 -1.28 -20.62
CA GLY A 126 15.49 -0.86 -19.52
C GLY A 126 14.73 -0.44 -18.26
N ARG A 127 13.50 -0.91 -18.07
CA ARG A 127 12.65 -0.59 -16.91
C ARG A 127 12.31 -1.87 -16.15
N THR A 128 12.67 -1.93 -14.88
CA THR A 128 12.36 -3.06 -14.00
C THR A 128 11.05 -2.79 -13.26
N ILE A 129 10.14 -3.77 -13.26
CA ILE A 129 8.92 -3.76 -12.45
C ILE A 129 9.20 -4.53 -11.15
N THR A 130 8.93 -3.90 -10.01
CA THR A 130 9.17 -4.46 -8.67
C THR A 130 7.87 -4.94 -8.03
N ASP A 131 7.94 -5.64 -6.90
CA ASP A 131 6.75 -6.07 -6.14
C ASP A 131 6.00 -4.89 -5.50
N ASN A 132 6.70 -3.77 -5.29
CA ASN A 132 6.16 -2.49 -4.83
C ASN A 132 5.26 -1.78 -5.88
N MET A 133 5.16 -2.36 -7.08
CA MET A 133 4.37 -1.87 -8.20
C MET A 133 3.25 -2.85 -8.55
N ILE A 134 2.19 -2.33 -9.17
CA ILE A 134 1.12 -3.08 -9.82
C ILE A 134 0.88 -2.47 -11.20
N CYS A 135 0.61 -3.29 -12.21
CA CYS A 135 0.32 -2.80 -13.55
C CYS A 135 -1.11 -3.12 -13.96
N ALA A 136 -1.75 -2.19 -14.66
CA ALA A 136 -3.08 -2.37 -15.21
C ALA A 136 -3.19 -1.70 -16.59
N GLY A 137 -3.94 -2.31 -17.48
CA GLY A 137 -4.08 -1.88 -18.85
C GLY A 137 -4.35 -3.04 -19.80
N ARG A 138 -4.82 -2.70 -20.99
CA ARG A 138 -5.17 -3.65 -22.05
C ARG A 138 -3.97 -3.88 -22.97
N ASP A 139 -3.83 -5.09 -23.49
CA ASP A 139 -2.73 -5.45 -24.40
C ASP A 139 -2.84 -4.66 -25.71
N GLU A 140 -4.06 -4.37 -26.14
CA GLU A 140 -4.40 -3.58 -27.31
C GLU A 140 -4.17 -2.06 -27.09
N GLY A 141 -4.00 -1.62 -25.85
CA GLY A 141 -3.96 -0.20 -25.47
C GLY A 141 -5.36 0.44 -25.52
N GLY A 142 -5.41 1.72 -25.89
CA GLY A 142 -6.66 2.49 -26.06
C GLY A 142 -7.32 2.99 -24.76
N LYS A 143 -7.04 2.37 -23.61
CA LYS A 143 -7.52 2.77 -22.28
C LYS A 143 -6.39 2.79 -21.25
N ASP A 144 -6.15 3.94 -20.62
CA ASP A 144 -5.11 4.16 -19.60
C ASP A 144 -5.30 5.52 -18.92
N SER A 145 -4.59 5.72 -17.81
CA SER A 145 -4.25 7.05 -17.30
C SER A 145 -3.26 7.79 -18.21
N CYS A 146 -3.16 9.10 -18.07
CA CYS A 146 -2.27 9.92 -18.89
C CYS A 146 -1.66 11.10 -18.10
N GLN A 147 -1.04 12.06 -18.81
CA GLN A 147 -0.37 13.18 -18.16
C GLN A 147 -1.37 14.00 -17.35
N GLY A 148 -1.07 14.22 -16.06
CA GLY A 148 -1.96 14.91 -15.13
C GLY A 148 -2.75 13.98 -14.20
N ASP A 149 -2.83 12.68 -14.51
CA ASP A 149 -3.48 11.70 -13.62
C ASP A 149 -2.55 11.11 -12.56
N SER A 150 -1.24 11.40 -12.66
CA SER A 150 -0.22 10.99 -11.68
C SER A 150 -0.65 11.28 -10.24
N GLY A 151 -0.50 10.30 -9.37
CA GLY A 151 -0.93 10.37 -7.98
C GLY A 151 -2.42 10.10 -7.76
N GLY A 152 -3.21 9.96 -8.83
CA GLY A 152 -4.60 9.54 -8.79
C GLY A 152 -4.78 8.08 -8.36
N PRO A 153 -5.99 7.67 -7.99
CA PRO A 153 -6.25 6.33 -7.47
C PRO A 153 -6.44 5.30 -8.60
N MET A 154 -5.96 4.08 -8.36
CA MET A 154 -6.45 2.88 -9.03
C MET A 154 -7.24 2.06 -8.02
N VAL A 155 -8.54 1.86 -8.26
CA VAL A 155 -9.45 1.20 -7.31
C VAL A 155 -10.07 -0.05 -7.92
N SER A 156 -10.30 -1.07 -7.10
CA SER A 156 -11.03 -2.28 -7.49
C SER A 156 -12.20 -2.48 -6.55
N LYS A 157 -13.30 -3.05 -7.06
CA LYS A 157 -14.52 -3.29 -6.26
C LYS A 157 -14.62 -4.76 -5.86
N GLN A 158 -14.87 -5.04 -4.59
CA GLN A 158 -15.20 -6.37 -4.08
C GLN A 158 -16.50 -6.29 -3.28
N GLY A 159 -17.56 -6.96 -3.76
CA GLY A 159 -18.91 -6.79 -3.21
C GLY A 159 -19.36 -5.33 -3.29
N SER A 160 -19.70 -4.75 -2.14
CA SER A 160 -20.09 -3.34 -2.01
C SER A 160 -18.93 -2.38 -1.75
N VAL A 161 -17.71 -2.89 -1.54
CA VAL A 161 -16.56 -2.10 -1.08
C VAL A 161 -15.63 -1.77 -2.25
N TRP A 162 -15.23 -0.51 -2.34
CA TRP A 162 -14.15 -0.06 -3.22
C TRP A 162 -12.83 0.00 -2.44
N VAL A 163 -11.80 -0.61 -3.00
CA VAL A 163 -10.48 -0.74 -2.37
C VAL A 163 -9.45 -0.11 -3.30
N GLN A 164 -8.64 0.83 -2.78
CA GLN A 164 -7.53 1.40 -3.53
C GLN A 164 -6.37 0.42 -3.59
N ALA A 165 -6.17 -0.16 -4.78
CA ALA A 165 -5.14 -1.13 -5.08
C ALA A 165 -3.82 -0.46 -5.51
N GLY A 166 -3.92 0.72 -6.14
CA GLY A 166 -2.78 1.43 -6.71
C GLY A 166 -2.85 2.95 -6.63
N VAL A 167 -1.70 3.57 -6.88
CA VAL A 167 -1.53 5.02 -7.08
C VAL A 167 -0.84 5.22 -8.43
N VAL A 168 -1.43 6.01 -9.33
CA VAL A 168 -0.88 6.26 -10.69
C VAL A 168 0.56 6.79 -10.57
N SER A 169 1.52 6.13 -11.21
CA SER A 169 2.94 6.46 -11.10
C SER A 169 3.58 6.81 -12.45
N PHE A 170 3.72 5.84 -13.36
CA PHE A 170 4.36 6.06 -14.66
C PHE A 170 3.80 5.15 -15.76
N GLY A 171 4.16 5.44 -17.00
CA GLY A 171 3.84 4.61 -18.16
C GLY A 171 4.65 5.00 -19.39
N ILE A 172 4.69 4.13 -20.40
CA ILE A 172 5.28 4.45 -21.72
C ILE A 172 4.18 4.96 -22.64
N GLY A 173 4.02 6.28 -22.67
CA GLY A 173 2.95 6.93 -23.42
C GLY A 173 1.65 7.03 -22.62
N CYS A 174 0.53 7.10 -23.33
CA CYS A 174 -0.80 6.97 -22.75
C CYS A 174 -1.55 5.96 -23.59
N ALA A 175 -2.07 4.92 -22.95
CA ALA A 175 -2.87 3.90 -23.62
C ALA A 175 -2.15 3.24 -24.81
N ARG A 176 -0.82 3.09 -24.70
CA ARG A 176 0.00 2.48 -25.74
C ARG A 176 -0.16 0.97 -25.67
N ALA A 177 -0.46 0.34 -26.81
CA ALA A 177 -0.50 -1.11 -26.92
C ALA A 177 0.77 -1.75 -26.33
N GLN A 178 0.59 -2.86 -25.61
CA GLN A 178 1.63 -3.61 -24.91
C GLN A 178 2.29 -2.90 -23.72
N PHE A 179 1.96 -1.65 -23.41
CA PHE A 179 2.55 -0.93 -22.28
C PHE A 179 1.46 -0.47 -21.32
N PRO A 180 1.07 -1.33 -20.34
CA PRO A 180 0.09 -0.95 -19.33
C PRO A 180 0.63 0.19 -18.46
N GLY A 181 -0.28 0.93 -17.82
CA GLY A 181 0.06 1.88 -16.77
C GLY A 181 0.68 1.16 -15.57
N VAL A 182 1.61 1.83 -14.90
CA VAL A 182 2.28 1.34 -13.69
C VAL A 182 1.90 2.21 -12.50
N TYR A 183 1.54 1.54 -11.41
CA TYR A 183 1.01 2.12 -10.21
C TYR A 183 1.85 1.66 -9.01
N ALA A 184 2.01 2.50 -7.99
CA ALA A 184 2.53 2.03 -6.70
C ALA A 184 1.49 1.11 -6.05
N ARG A 185 1.89 -0.10 -5.65
CA ARG A 185 0.99 -1.13 -5.09
C ARG A 185 0.68 -0.86 -3.63
N VAL A 186 -0.52 -0.37 -3.33
CA VAL A 186 -0.92 0.09 -1.98
C VAL A 186 -0.70 -0.98 -0.90
N SER A 187 -0.97 -2.24 -1.20
CA SER A 187 -0.80 -3.34 -0.22
C SER A 187 0.63 -3.51 0.29
N GLN A 188 1.66 -3.11 -0.47
CA GLN A 188 3.05 -3.17 0.00
C GLN A 188 3.41 -2.07 1.01
N TYR A 189 2.55 -1.06 1.16
CA TYR A 189 2.83 0.10 1.98
C TYR A 189 1.97 0.17 3.25
N GLN A 190 1.14 -0.84 3.56
CA GLN A 190 0.30 -0.84 4.77
C GLN A 190 1.11 -0.54 6.04
N SER A 191 2.21 -1.27 6.27
CA SER A 191 3.06 -1.07 7.44
C SER A 191 3.62 0.36 7.49
N TRP A 192 4.13 0.86 6.36
CA TRP A 192 4.62 2.24 6.28
C TRP A 192 3.52 3.26 6.57
N ILE A 193 2.33 3.10 5.99
CA ILE A 193 1.18 3.99 6.23
C ILE A 193 0.83 4.02 7.72
N ASN A 194 0.72 2.85 8.37
CA ASN A 194 0.42 2.75 9.80
C ASN A 194 1.46 3.44 10.68
N THR A 195 2.74 3.44 10.29
CA THR A 195 3.80 4.14 11.03
C THR A 195 3.74 5.67 10.89
N ARG A 196 3.00 6.18 9.91
CA ARG A 196 2.91 7.62 9.61
C ARG A 196 1.59 8.24 10.06
N ILE A 197 0.54 7.46 10.17
CA ILE A 197 -0.77 7.88 10.66
C ILE A 197 -0.89 7.36 12.09
N THR A 198 -0.87 8.24 13.09
CA THR A 198 -0.92 7.84 14.51
C THR A 198 -2.31 7.98 15.14
N SER A 199 -3.22 8.70 14.49
CA SER A 199 -4.64 8.84 14.86
C SER A 199 -5.51 8.59 13.62
N ASP A 200 -6.74 8.12 13.81
CA ASP A 200 -7.70 7.88 12.72
C ASP A 200 -7.14 6.99 11.60
N GLN A 201 -6.64 5.80 12.00
CA GLN A 201 -6.05 4.83 11.07
C GLN A 201 -6.98 4.55 9.87
N PRO A 202 -6.44 4.47 8.65
CA PRO A 202 -7.25 4.16 7.48
C PRO A 202 -7.76 2.73 7.54
N GLY A 203 -8.96 2.50 6.99
CA GLY A 203 -9.52 1.17 6.87
C GLY A 203 -8.77 0.34 5.82
N PHE A 204 -8.03 -0.67 6.27
CA PHE A 204 -7.46 -1.70 5.39
C PHE A 204 -8.44 -2.84 5.20
N VAL A 205 -8.65 -3.24 3.95
CA VAL A 205 -9.55 -4.35 3.59
C VAL A 205 -8.78 -5.31 2.70
N THR A 206 -8.85 -6.60 3.03
CA THR A 206 -8.26 -7.66 2.21
C THR A 206 -9.09 -7.87 0.95
N PHE A 207 -8.53 -7.51 -0.20
CA PHE A 207 -9.10 -7.85 -1.49
C PHE A 207 -8.57 -9.21 -1.92
N THR A 208 -9.45 -10.14 -2.30
CA THR A 208 -9.08 -11.49 -2.74
C THR A 208 -9.57 -11.74 -4.15
N SER A 209 -8.65 -11.90 -5.10
CA SER A 209 -8.98 -12.33 -6.45
C SER A 209 -9.44 -13.79 -6.45
N THR A 210 -10.42 -14.10 -7.30
CA THR A 210 -10.91 -15.46 -7.52
C THR A 210 -10.09 -16.18 -8.60
N GLY A 211 -10.07 -17.51 -8.54
CA GLY A 211 -9.42 -18.35 -9.54
C GLY A 211 -7.88 -18.36 -9.46
N THR A 212 -7.27 -19.02 -10.43
CA THR A 212 -5.80 -19.13 -10.55
C THR A 212 -5.22 -17.89 -11.24
N ASP A 213 -4.11 -17.37 -10.73
CA ASP A 213 -3.43 -16.25 -11.37
C ASP A 213 -2.66 -16.69 -12.61
N ALA A 214 -3.19 -16.37 -13.79
CA ALA A 214 -2.56 -16.66 -15.07
C ALA A 214 -1.20 -15.96 -15.23
N ASP A 215 -0.93 -14.87 -14.51
CA ASP A 215 0.36 -14.19 -14.55
C ASP A 215 1.52 -15.07 -14.07
N LEU A 216 1.25 -16.05 -13.20
CA LEU A 216 2.26 -16.98 -12.68
C LEU A 216 2.94 -17.80 -13.79
N SER A 217 2.23 -18.06 -14.89
CA SER A 217 2.77 -18.74 -16.07
C SER A 217 3.59 -17.84 -17.01
N ALA A 218 3.62 -16.51 -16.80
CA ALA A 218 4.38 -15.62 -17.66
C ALA A 218 5.89 -15.84 -17.50
N THR A 219 6.60 -15.84 -18.63
CA THR A 219 8.05 -16.08 -18.71
C THR A 219 8.71 -15.17 -19.73
N CYS A 220 9.88 -14.62 -19.38
CA CYS A 220 10.76 -13.88 -20.27
C CYS A 220 12.17 -13.79 -19.66
N THR A 221 13.14 -13.37 -20.46
CA THR A 221 14.53 -13.15 -20.01
C THR A 221 14.60 -12.09 -18.90
N GLY A 222 15.33 -12.40 -17.82
CA GLY A 222 15.54 -11.51 -16.68
C GLY A 222 14.42 -11.50 -15.64
N LEU A 223 13.33 -12.24 -15.86
CA LEU A 223 12.22 -12.31 -14.93
C LEU A 223 12.65 -13.00 -13.61
N PRO A 224 12.36 -12.40 -12.44
CA PRO A 224 12.65 -13.05 -11.16
C PRO A 224 11.95 -14.41 -11.06
N ARG A 225 12.68 -15.40 -10.52
CA ARG A 225 12.09 -16.71 -10.21
C ARG A 225 11.00 -16.52 -9.16
N LEU A 226 9.92 -17.28 -9.28
CA LEU A 226 8.92 -17.37 -8.23
C LEU A 226 9.59 -17.95 -6.98
N ILE A 227 9.86 -17.09 -6.00
CA ILE A 227 10.18 -17.57 -4.66
C ILE A 227 8.83 -18.00 -4.10
N LYS A 228 8.57 -19.32 -4.03
CA LYS A 228 7.48 -19.82 -3.20
C LYS A 228 7.70 -19.20 -1.82
N LYS A 229 6.74 -18.44 -1.29
CA LYS A 229 6.73 -18.11 0.13
C LYS A 229 6.65 -19.46 0.85
N VAL A 230 7.81 -20.04 1.17
CA VAL A 230 7.91 -21.20 2.03
C VAL A 230 7.37 -20.71 3.35
N SER A 231 6.25 -21.31 3.78
CA SER A 231 5.78 -21.28 5.15
C SER A 231 6.90 -21.85 6.03
N HIS A 232 7.84 -21.00 6.44
CA HIS A 232 8.91 -21.40 7.32
C HIS A 232 8.32 -21.52 8.72
N THR A 233 8.13 -22.76 9.17
CA THR A 233 8.13 -23.07 10.60
C THR A 233 9.49 -22.61 11.14
N PRO A 234 9.58 -21.65 12.07
CA PRO A 234 10.86 -21.09 12.48
C PRO A 234 11.66 -22.14 13.25
N THR A 235 12.70 -22.70 12.63
CA THR A 235 13.75 -23.45 13.33
C THR A 235 14.91 -22.50 13.63
N SER A 236 15.06 -22.15 14.92
CA SER A 236 16.23 -21.47 15.56
C SER A 236 16.30 -19.92 15.49
N PRO A 237 16.96 -19.25 16.47
CA PRO A 237 16.25 -18.37 17.40
C PRO A 237 16.53 -16.88 17.12
N ALA A 238 15.47 -16.07 17.12
CA ALA A 238 15.55 -14.63 17.10
C ALA A 238 15.24 -14.06 18.50
N TYR A 239 15.94 -12.99 18.88
CA TYR A 239 15.72 -12.27 20.13
C TYR A 239 14.31 -11.67 20.20
N VAL A 240 13.73 -11.65 21.41
CA VAL A 240 12.35 -11.21 21.67
C VAL A 240 12.36 -9.83 22.34
N ARG A 241 11.45 -8.95 21.92
CA ARG A 241 11.12 -7.68 22.59
C ARG A 241 9.87 -7.91 23.43
N VAL A 242 9.92 -7.55 24.72
CA VAL A 242 8.77 -7.62 25.63
C VAL A 242 8.27 -6.19 25.82
N GLU A 243 7.00 -5.92 25.54
CA GLU A 243 6.31 -4.68 25.90
C GLU A 243 5.19 -5.07 26.85
N GLU A 244 5.24 -4.58 28.09
CA GLU A 244 4.21 -4.84 29.09
C GLU A 244 3.03 -3.88 28.87
N CYS A 245 1.80 -4.43 28.90
CA CYS A 245 0.59 -3.63 28.83
C CYS A 245 0.41 -2.91 30.17
N CYS A 246 0.87 -1.66 30.21
CA CYS A 246 0.60 -0.55 31.13
C CYS A 246 1.91 0.15 31.54
N SER A 247 1.94 1.46 31.28
CA SER A 247 2.98 2.45 31.62
C SER A 247 4.19 2.52 30.69
N ASN A 248 4.37 3.70 30.07
CA ASN A 248 5.54 4.13 29.31
C ASN A 248 6.85 3.71 29.98
N LEU A 249 7.75 2.99 29.28
CA LEU A 249 9.21 3.04 29.42
C LEU A 249 9.89 2.18 28.32
N TYR A 250 11.16 2.51 27.99
CA TYR A 250 11.92 2.01 26.84
C TYR A 250 12.14 0.47 26.81
N PRO A 251 12.24 -0.16 25.63
CA PRO A 251 12.31 -1.63 25.50
C PRO A 251 13.71 -2.21 25.77
N LYS A 252 13.80 -3.20 26.68
CA LYS A 252 14.99 -4.05 26.91
C LYS A 252 15.03 -5.24 25.93
N ARG A 253 16.24 -5.76 25.61
CA ARG A 253 16.47 -6.95 24.76
C ARG A 253 16.85 -8.16 25.62
N ILE A 254 16.17 -9.30 25.46
CA ILE A 254 16.50 -10.55 26.16
C ILE A 254 17.08 -11.59 25.18
N PRO A 255 18.19 -12.28 25.52
CA PRO A 255 18.71 -13.39 24.74
C PRO A 255 17.75 -14.57 24.63
N ALA A 256 17.50 -15.02 23.39
CA ALA A 256 16.62 -16.16 23.11
C ALA A 256 17.07 -17.48 23.75
N SER A 257 18.33 -17.59 24.18
CA SER A 257 18.87 -18.75 24.91
C SER A 257 18.24 -18.97 26.30
N GLN A 258 17.58 -17.96 26.87
CA GLN A 258 16.87 -18.08 28.13
C GLN A 258 15.41 -18.57 27.97
N ILE A 259 14.92 -18.66 26.73
CA ILE A 259 13.55 -19.07 26.40
C ILE A 259 13.58 -20.52 25.92
N LYS A 260 13.25 -21.49 26.78
CA LYS A 260 13.18 -22.91 26.39
C LYS A 260 11.87 -23.21 25.65
N SER A 261 12.00 -23.69 24.41
CA SER A 261 11.00 -24.28 23.50
C SER A 261 9.51 -24.17 23.88
N TYR A 262 8.74 -23.40 23.11
CA TYR A 262 7.28 -23.38 23.18
C TYR A 262 6.66 -23.80 21.84
N LYS A 263 5.57 -24.56 21.89
CA LYS A 263 4.73 -24.89 20.73
C LYS A 263 3.74 -23.74 20.52
N TYR A 264 3.76 -23.11 19.33
CA TYR A 264 2.80 -22.06 18.98
C TYR A 264 2.00 -22.46 17.73
N THR A 265 0.69 -22.19 17.76
CA THR A 265 -0.22 -22.23 16.62
C THR A 265 -0.61 -20.80 16.24
N ASN A 266 -0.43 -20.43 14.97
CA ASN A 266 -1.03 -19.23 14.39
C ASN A 266 -2.55 -19.42 14.35
N LEU A 267 -3.29 -18.76 15.25
CA LEU A 267 -4.69 -18.32 15.13
C LEU A 267 -5.20 -17.91 16.53
N ASP A 268 -5.71 -16.68 16.65
CA ASP A 268 -6.37 -16.07 17.81
C ASP A 268 -5.66 -16.14 19.17
N CYS A 269 -5.13 -15.00 19.60
CA CYS A 269 -4.58 -14.80 20.94
C CYS A 269 -5.73 -14.79 21.98
N PRO A 270 -5.76 -15.69 22.97
CA PRO A 270 -6.81 -15.67 24.00
C PRO A 270 -6.74 -14.38 24.84
N LYS A 271 -7.87 -13.90 25.38
CA LYS A 271 -8.02 -12.62 26.13
C LYS A 271 -7.09 -12.45 27.34
N LYS A 272 -6.35 -13.48 27.74
CA LYS A 272 -5.36 -13.49 28.81
C LYS A 272 -4.03 -14.03 28.26
N ALA A 273 -3.39 -13.29 27.37
CA ALA A 273 -2.09 -13.67 26.81
C ALA A 273 -1.13 -12.47 26.81
N VAL A 274 0.15 -12.74 27.02
CA VAL A 274 1.23 -11.76 26.90
C VAL A 274 1.70 -11.74 25.46
N ILE A 275 1.76 -10.54 24.84
CA ILE A 275 2.18 -10.36 23.46
C ILE A 275 3.69 -10.05 23.41
N PHE A 276 4.40 -10.78 22.57
CA PHE A 276 5.82 -10.60 22.32
C PHE A 276 6.05 -10.21 20.87
N THR A 277 6.84 -9.17 20.63
CA THR A 277 7.15 -8.73 19.27
C THR A 277 8.61 -9.02 18.96
N THR A 278 8.87 -9.83 17.94
CA THR A 278 10.25 -10.07 17.49
C THR A 278 10.79 -8.85 16.74
N LEU A 279 12.12 -8.73 16.62
CA LEU A 279 12.77 -7.69 15.81
C LEU A 279 12.37 -7.71 14.32
N LYS A 280 11.73 -8.78 13.85
CA LYS A 280 11.18 -8.92 12.50
C LYS A 280 9.69 -8.54 12.40
N GLY A 281 9.10 -8.00 13.48
CA GLY A 281 7.70 -7.58 13.52
C GLY A 281 6.69 -8.74 13.61
N ILE A 282 7.13 -9.91 14.05
CA ILE A 282 6.23 -11.06 14.31
C ILE A 282 5.72 -10.94 15.75
N GLU A 283 4.41 -10.86 15.91
CA GLU A 283 3.71 -10.90 17.20
C GLU A 283 3.46 -12.35 17.62
N MET A 284 3.70 -12.66 18.89
CA MET A 284 3.54 -14.00 19.49
C MET A 284 2.80 -13.88 20.81
N CYS A 285 2.06 -14.92 21.22
CA CYS A 285 1.24 -14.92 22.43
C CYS A 285 1.66 -16.03 23.40
N ALA A 286 1.84 -15.73 24.69
CA ALA A 286 2.08 -16.73 25.74
C ALA A 286 1.06 -16.64 26.89
N ASN A 287 0.82 -17.76 27.57
CA ASN A 287 -0.07 -17.81 28.74
C ASN A 287 0.61 -17.13 29.95
N PRO A 288 0.02 -16.09 30.56
CA PRO A 288 0.58 -15.39 31.71
C PRO A 288 0.64 -16.27 32.96
N GLU A 289 -0.18 -17.32 33.09
CA GLU A 289 -0.16 -18.20 34.27
C GLU A 289 0.95 -19.27 34.19
N ASP A 290 1.72 -19.29 33.10
CA ASP A 290 2.87 -20.17 32.97
C ASP A 290 3.99 -19.73 33.93
N LYS A 291 4.44 -20.64 34.80
CA LYS A 291 5.47 -20.37 35.81
C LYS A 291 6.76 -19.83 35.22
N GLN A 292 7.14 -20.24 34.01
CA GLN A 292 8.34 -19.76 33.34
C GLN A 292 8.14 -18.36 32.73
N VAL A 293 6.91 -18.01 32.33
CA VAL A 293 6.56 -16.63 31.94
C VAL A 293 6.58 -15.73 33.18
N GLN A 294 6.03 -16.20 34.31
CA GLN A 294 6.10 -15.48 35.60
C GLN A 294 7.54 -15.24 36.05
N ASP A 295 8.43 -16.24 35.98
CA ASP A 295 9.86 -16.08 36.32
C ASP A 295 10.58 -15.06 35.42
N ILE A 296 10.20 -14.95 34.14
CA ILE A 296 10.75 -13.96 33.20
C ILE A 296 10.23 -12.57 33.54
N MET A 297 8.93 -12.44 33.85
CA MET A 297 8.31 -11.17 34.25
C MET A 297 8.86 -10.69 35.60
N GLU A 298 9.05 -11.56 36.59
CA GLU A 298 9.68 -11.24 37.88
C GLU A 298 11.14 -10.81 37.72
N LYS A 299 11.91 -11.44 36.83
CA LYS A 299 13.28 -11.00 36.50
C LYS A 299 13.31 -9.63 35.82
N LEU A 300 12.29 -9.29 35.03
CA LEU A 300 12.17 -7.97 34.43
C LEU A 300 11.73 -6.90 35.43
N ALA A 301 10.96 -7.28 36.46
CA ALA A 301 10.52 -6.41 37.55
C ALA A 301 11.62 -6.15 38.60
N GLY A 302 12.45 -7.16 38.93
CA GLY A 302 13.54 -7.05 39.92
C GLY A 302 14.74 -6.21 39.48
N ASP A 303 14.79 -5.77 38.22
CA ASP A 303 15.79 -4.86 37.67
C ASP A 303 15.42 -3.36 37.87
N TRP A 304 14.41 -3.06 38.71
CA TRP A 304 13.85 -1.72 38.95
C TRP A 304 13.76 -1.31 40.44
N GLU A 305 14.64 -1.86 41.29
CA GLU A 305 15.09 -1.18 42.53
C GLU A 305 16.50 -0.61 42.32
#